data_AF-A0A2U2ZZ79-F1
#
_entry.id   AF-A0A2U2ZZ79-F1
#
_cell.length_a   1.000
_cell.length_b   1.000
_cell.length_c   1.000
_cell.angle_alpha   90.00
_cell.angle_beta   90.00
_cell.angle_gamma   90.00
#
_symmetry.space_group_name_H-M   'P 1'
#
loop_
_entity.id
_entity.type
_entity.pdbx_description
1 polymer ?
#
loop_
_entity_poly.entity_id
_entity_poly.type
_entity_poly.pdbx_seq_one_letter_code
_entity_poly.pdbx_strand_id
1 'polypeptide(L)'
;MTRCRSRGRRGWCERGGHPAARPPVPCSHRVRSEVRRVRVYLSSTVSDLEKYRAAVLARLRRLPLDVIAMEDYAAFDERPLEKCLTDVESCDVYVGLFAFRYGYVPDVGPQNPDGRSITELEYRRAGEAGRRRLIFLVEDGASWPMGHVDALTAPGTPEATGIKRLRDELKKVHGIGWFTNPGDLAADVVSAVAADLHLPPGAMAPPRPVAEPPHPRKLVHDLHLLHAPKDREAATRLAAAVGAMWNVTTSSTDLLTTTPQEMLALDRAVTSARTVGLLLSAPLTTMLGENPDRTRRILDLARARTGHPLLGIVAPHADTEVAVSDAARWGITETLVESATRTLPNRLHAALLQTVGLQRPDHEIGLPVVVVAMTGTEADDLLGTASGQVRDIVDGFGLPPESIRARYGTTRADWTPFGTESRTITQVLETAVSGVNHPDLLLRGRKIRLQPYLFDDLLSYDLAHSLVFQDVSRNGCLVVADELSLLHPDLAEAFRASPLYEGPQVSLITLSPGDPAAGTPHELIRQVLAERLHHPHHRFGDALDPLCEMNVASRRHLDRWLRASLPQTLDAYRNARPSADKARRLEEELGTRPSGAMARLVTEG
;
A
#
# COMPACT_ATOMS: atom_id res chain seq x y z
N MET A 1 31.63 -49.27 42.19
CA MET A 1 31.88 -50.61 41.60
C MET A 1 31.66 -50.42 40.10
N THR A 2 32.61 -50.50 39.17
CA THR A 2 33.81 -51.33 39.05
C THR A 2 34.83 -50.58 38.18
N ARG A 3 36.12 -50.81 38.49
CA ARG A 3 37.35 -50.15 38.02
C ARG A 3 37.66 -50.37 36.52
N CYS A 4 38.45 -49.49 35.91
CA CYS A 4 39.91 -49.68 35.67
C CYS A 4 40.50 -48.59 34.77
N ARG A 5 41.45 -47.77 35.29
CA ARG A 5 42.93 -47.82 35.09
C ARG A 5 43.38 -46.99 33.85
N SER A 6 44.08 -45.86 33.94
CA SER A 6 45.30 -45.41 34.65
C SER A 6 46.59 -45.53 33.83
N ARG A 7 47.43 -44.49 33.95
CA ARG A 7 48.89 -44.35 33.69
C ARG A 7 49.25 -43.75 32.32
N GLY A 8 50.21 -42.83 32.18
CA GLY A 8 51.17 -42.18 33.09
C GLY A 8 51.88 -41.05 32.31
N ARG A 9 52.23 -39.90 32.94
CA ARG A 9 53.60 -39.49 33.38
C ARG A 9 54.68 -39.62 32.29
N ARG A 10 55.61 -38.71 32.01
CA ARG A 10 56.11 -37.41 32.55
C ARG A 10 57.15 -36.91 31.50
N GLY A 11 57.43 -35.61 31.42
CA GLY A 11 58.65 -35.11 30.77
C GLY A 11 58.71 -33.59 30.64
N TRP A 12 59.40 -32.94 31.58
CA TRP A 12 59.75 -31.51 31.58
C TRP A 12 61.06 -31.27 30.82
N CYS A 13 61.21 -30.13 30.12
CA CYS A 13 62.34 -29.20 30.29
C CYS A 13 62.19 -27.95 29.40
N GLU A 14 62.55 -26.82 30.01
CA GLU A 14 62.37 -25.43 29.59
C GLU A 14 63.40 -24.95 28.56
N ARG A 15 63.03 -23.93 27.77
CA ARG A 15 63.86 -22.73 27.49
C ARG A 15 63.01 -21.64 26.79
N GLY A 16 63.29 -20.38 27.14
CA GLY A 16 62.38 -19.24 27.03
C GLY A 16 62.28 -18.53 25.67
N GLY A 17 61.33 -17.57 25.60
CA GLY A 17 61.26 -16.54 24.55
C GLY A 17 59.84 -16.12 24.15
N HIS A 18 59.34 -14.99 24.70
CA HIS A 18 58.21 -14.13 24.26
C HIS A 18 56.80 -14.73 23.98
N PRO A 19 55.69 -14.00 24.24
CA PRO A 19 54.34 -14.50 23.98
C PRO A 19 54.07 -14.53 22.47
N ALA A 20 54.18 -15.72 21.86
CA ALA A 20 53.84 -15.96 20.47
C ALA A 20 52.31 -15.90 20.24
N ALA A 21 51.95 -15.31 19.10
CA ALA A 21 50.60 -15.11 18.61
C ALA A 21 49.73 -16.38 18.65
N ARG A 22 48.42 -16.18 18.90
CA ARG A 22 47.40 -17.22 18.77
C ARG A 22 47.44 -17.84 17.36
N PRO A 23 47.27 -19.17 17.23
CA PRO A 23 47.25 -19.83 15.93
C PRO A 23 46.03 -19.37 15.12
N PRO A 24 46.12 -19.32 13.78
CA PRO A 24 44.98 -18.99 12.94
C PRO A 24 43.93 -20.09 13.07
N VAL A 25 42.68 -19.66 13.30
CA VAL A 25 41.50 -20.53 13.28
C VAL A 25 41.43 -21.18 11.88
N PRO A 26 41.27 -22.51 11.76
CA PRO A 26 41.12 -23.12 10.45
C PRO A 26 39.84 -22.58 9.81
N CYS A 27 39.97 -22.00 8.61
CA CYS A 27 38.83 -21.70 7.75
C CYS A 27 37.99 -22.97 7.64
N SER A 28 36.78 -22.94 8.22
CA SER A 28 35.78 -23.96 7.98
C SER A 28 35.47 -23.92 6.49
N HIS A 29 35.97 -24.89 5.75
CA HIS A 29 35.52 -25.17 4.39
C HIS A 29 33.99 -25.24 4.43
N ARG A 30 33.34 -24.28 3.75
CA ARG A 30 31.93 -24.36 3.40
C ARG A 30 31.73 -25.69 2.69
N VAL A 31 31.14 -26.65 3.38
CA VAL A 31 30.43 -27.73 2.68
C VAL A 31 29.28 -27.01 1.99
N ARG A 32 29.46 -26.70 0.69
CA ARG A 32 28.34 -26.34 -0.17
C ARG A 32 27.45 -27.57 -0.19
N SER A 33 26.37 -27.58 0.59
CA SER A 33 25.24 -28.46 0.31
C SER A 33 24.72 -28.04 -1.05
N GLU A 34 24.92 -28.87 -2.07
CA GLU A 34 24.19 -28.73 -3.34
C GLU A 34 22.70 -28.73 -3.01
N VAL A 35 22.03 -27.61 -3.26
CA VAL A 35 20.58 -27.52 -3.13
C VAL A 35 20.00 -28.34 -4.28
N ARG A 36 19.67 -29.61 -4.00
CA ARG A 36 18.97 -30.46 -4.97
C ARG A 36 17.61 -29.82 -5.27
N ARG A 37 17.41 -29.39 -6.52
CA ARG A 37 16.10 -28.87 -6.97
C ARG A 37 15.10 -30.02 -7.04
N VAL A 38 13.90 -29.79 -6.53
CA VAL A 38 12.77 -30.73 -6.63
C VAL A 38 12.38 -30.87 -8.11
N ARG A 39 12.28 -32.11 -8.59
CA ARG A 39 11.90 -32.43 -9.98
C ARG A 39 10.41 -32.75 -10.06
N VAL A 40 9.68 -32.06 -10.93
CA VAL A 40 8.23 -32.18 -11.11
C VAL A 40 7.91 -32.67 -12.52
N TYR A 41 7.18 -33.77 -12.64
CA TYR A 41 6.74 -34.32 -13.92
C TYR A 41 5.28 -33.95 -14.20
N LEU A 42 4.99 -33.31 -15.35
CA LEU A 42 3.63 -32.93 -15.75
C LEU A 42 3.05 -33.88 -16.82
N SER A 43 2.16 -34.75 -16.39
CA SER A 43 1.45 -35.74 -17.22
C SER A 43 0.04 -35.26 -17.56
N SER A 44 -0.32 -35.27 -18.85
CA SER A 44 -1.71 -35.13 -19.33
C SER A 44 -1.82 -35.49 -20.80
N THR A 45 -3.05 -35.61 -21.32
CA THR A 45 -3.30 -35.54 -22.76
C THR A 45 -3.00 -34.12 -23.27
N VAL A 46 -2.61 -33.98 -24.55
CA VAL A 46 -2.19 -32.69 -25.12
C VAL A 46 -3.35 -31.98 -25.81
N SER A 47 -3.98 -32.61 -26.80
CA SER A 47 -4.94 -31.98 -27.71
C SER A 47 -6.16 -31.33 -27.04
N ASP A 48 -6.66 -31.89 -25.93
CA ASP A 48 -7.81 -31.37 -25.20
C ASP A 48 -7.43 -30.43 -24.04
N LEU A 49 -6.16 -30.45 -23.61
CA LEU A 49 -5.66 -29.70 -22.45
C LEU A 49 -4.56 -28.70 -22.80
N GLU A 50 -4.32 -28.41 -24.08
CA GLU A 50 -3.23 -27.53 -24.54
C GLU A 50 -3.16 -26.20 -23.77
N LYS A 51 -4.28 -25.47 -23.67
CA LYS A 51 -4.36 -24.19 -22.95
C LYS A 51 -4.11 -24.33 -21.45
N TYR A 52 -4.54 -25.45 -20.86
CA TYR A 52 -4.39 -25.76 -19.44
C TYR A 52 -2.93 -26.09 -19.10
N ARG A 53 -2.30 -26.94 -19.92
CA ARG A 53 -0.87 -27.27 -19.83
C ARG A 53 0.00 -26.03 -19.94
N ALA A 54 -0.26 -25.18 -20.92
CA ALA A 54 0.50 -23.94 -21.12
C ALA A 54 0.45 -23.02 -19.89
N ALA A 55 -0.74 -22.86 -19.29
CA ALA A 55 -0.90 -22.05 -18.08
C ALA A 55 -0.15 -22.64 -16.87
N VAL A 56 -0.22 -23.96 -16.67
CA VAL A 56 0.48 -24.66 -15.59
C VAL A 56 2.00 -24.56 -15.77
N LEU A 57 2.52 -24.87 -16.96
CA LEU A 57 3.95 -24.80 -17.26
C LEU A 57 4.50 -23.39 -17.09
N ALA A 58 3.77 -22.36 -17.55
CA ALA A 58 4.18 -20.96 -17.41
C ALA A 58 4.33 -20.53 -15.94
N ARG A 59 3.58 -21.16 -15.02
CA ARG A 59 3.67 -20.88 -13.58
C ARG A 59 4.72 -21.73 -12.90
N LEU A 60 4.76 -23.04 -13.15
CA LEU A 60 5.76 -23.94 -12.54
C LEU A 60 7.19 -23.54 -12.91
N ARG A 61 7.44 -23.14 -14.16
CA ARG A 61 8.78 -22.72 -14.62
C ARG A 61 9.30 -21.42 -13.99
N ARG A 62 8.46 -20.68 -13.25
CA ARG A 62 8.88 -19.48 -12.48
C ARG A 62 9.38 -19.82 -11.08
N LEU A 63 9.25 -21.07 -10.66
CA LEU A 63 9.66 -21.56 -9.34
C LEU A 63 11.06 -22.19 -9.43
N PRO A 64 11.82 -22.26 -8.32
CA PRO A 64 13.17 -22.85 -8.30
C PRO A 64 13.14 -24.39 -8.31
N LEU A 65 12.41 -24.98 -9.24
CA LEU A 65 12.21 -26.41 -9.44
C LEU A 65 12.62 -26.83 -10.86
N ASP A 66 12.76 -28.12 -11.10
CA ASP A 66 13.03 -28.69 -12.41
C ASP A 66 11.72 -29.29 -12.97
N VAL A 67 11.17 -28.72 -14.05
CA VAL A 67 9.91 -29.20 -14.66
C VAL A 67 10.24 -30.09 -15.84
N ILE A 68 9.68 -31.30 -15.84
CA ILE A 68 9.75 -32.24 -16.97
C ILE A 68 8.36 -32.31 -17.60
N ALA A 69 8.29 -32.02 -18.89
CA ALA A 69 7.07 -32.12 -19.69
C ALA A 69 7.40 -32.57 -21.12
N MET A 70 6.44 -33.20 -21.78
CA MET A 70 6.65 -33.76 -23.13
C MET A 70 7.00 -32.71 -24.19
N GLU A 71 6.65 -31.43 -23.98
CA GLU A 71 6.98 -30.32 -24.88
C GLU A 71 8.49 -30.00 -24.90
N ASP A 72 9.23 -30.45 -23.88
CA ASP A 72 10.68 -30.22 -23.75
C ASP A 72 11.52 -31.35 -24.35
N TYR A 73 10.88 -32.36 -24.94
CA TYR A 73 11.53 -33.49 -25.59
C TYR A 73 12.09 -33.11 -26.97
N ALA A 74 13.43 -33.01 -27.06
CA ALA A 74 14.17 -32.95 -28.33
C ALA A 74 14.13 -34.31 -29.06
N ALA A 75 14.53 -34.40 -30.34
CA ALA A 75 14.58 -35.68 -31.05
C ALA A 75 15.57 -36.68 -30.37
N PHE A 76 15.12 -37.90 -30.06
CA PHE A 76 15.93 -38.98 -29.46
C PHE A 76 15.64 -40.34 -30.10
N ASP A 77 16.63 -41.26 -30.01
CA ASP A 77 16.60 -42.61 -30.59
C ASP A 77 15.80 -43.65 -29.76
N GLU A 78 15.42 -43.33 -28.52
CA GLU A 78 14.64 -44.20 -27.62
C GLU A 78 13.15 -44.20 -27.95
N ARG A 79 12.44 -45.32 -27.66
CA ARG A 79 10.98 -45.38 -27.85
C ARG A 79 10.31 -44.37 -26.90
N PRO A 80 9.34 -43.55 -27.38
CA PRO A 80 8.72 -42.50 -26.57
C PRO A 80 8.16 -42.97 -25.21
N LEU A 81 7.68 -44.22 -25.14
CA LEU A 81 7.15 -44.80 -23.90
C LEU A 81 8.23 -45.03 -22.83
N GLU A 82 9.39 -45.56 -23.19
CA GLU A 82 10.46 -45.92 -22.23
C GLU A 82 11.03 -44.67 -21.57
N LYS A 83 11.18 -43.59 -22.34
CA LYS A 83 11.63 -42.29 -21.85
C LYS A 83 10.64 -41.69 -20.86
N CYS A 84 9.35 -41.66 -21.19
CA CYS A 84 8.33 -41.07 -20.30
C CYS A 84 8.28 -41.79 -18.95
N LEU A 85 8.36 -43.13 -18.96
CA LEU A 85 8.38 -43.92 -17.72
C LEU A 85 9.65 -43.68 -16.89
N THR A 86 10.81 -43.57 -17.53
CA THR A 86 12.09 -43.26 -16.85
C THR A 86 12.07 -41.86 -16.22
N ASP A 87 11.54 -40.87 -16.93
CA ASP A 87 11.43 -39.51 -16.42
C ASP A 87 10.48 -39.44 -15.21
N VAL A 88 9.35 -40.14 -15.27
CA VAL A 88 8.41 -40.29 -14.14
C VAL A 88 9.08 -40.98 -12.95
N GLU A 89 9.85 -42.04 -13.17
CA GLU A 89 10.61 -42.68 -12.09
C GLU A 89 11.61 -41.73 -11.45
N SER A 90 12.18 -40.80 -12.22
CA SER A 90 13.24 -39.89 -11.77
C SER A 90 12.73 -38.61 -11.10
N CYS A 91 11.42 -38.36 -11.09
CA CYS A 91 10.83 -37.17 -10.50
C CYS A 91 10.66 -37.31 -8.98
N ASP A 92 10.51 -36.18 -8.28
CA ASP A 92 10.15 -36.15 -6.87
C ASP A 92 8.63 -36.00 -6.70
N VAL A 93 7.96 -35.29 -7.61
CA VAL A 93 6.50 -35.06 -7.63
C VAL A 93 5.93 -35.32 -9.02
N TYR A 94 4.89 -36.15 -9.10
CA TYR A 94 4.08 -36.38 -10.30
C TYR A 94 2.81 -35.52 -10.25
N VAL A 95 2.54 -34.76 -11.31
CA VAL A 95 1.31 -33.98 -11.49
C VAL A 95 0.54 -34.55 -12.68
N GLY A 96 -0.64 -35.09 -12.43
CA GLY A 96 -1.52 -35.65 -13.46
C GLY A 96 -2.75 -34.78 -13.70
N LEU A 97 -2.94 -34.31 -14.93
CA LEU A 97 -4.14 -33.58 -15.35
C LEU A 97 -5.01 -34.49 -16.22
N PHE A 98 -6.27 -34.69 -15.85
CA PHE A 98 -7.18 -35.55 -16.61
C PHE A 98 -8.52 -34.85 -16.90
N ALA A 99 -8.85 -34.76 -18.18
CA ALA A 99 -10.16 -34.35 -18.67
C ALA A 99 -10.98 -35.58 -19.07
N PHE A 100 -11.61 -35.57 -20.24
CA PHE A 100 -12.54 -36.61 -20.71
C PHE A 100 -12.00 -37.45 -21.86
N ARG A 101 -10.69 -37.37 -22.16
CA ARG A 101 -10.00 -38.23 -23.13
C ARG A 101 -9.04 -39.20 -22.45
N TYR A 102 -8.99 -40.44 -22.94
CA TYR A 102 -8.07 -41.46 -22.46
C TYR A 102 -6.65 -41.25 -23.02
N GLY A 103 -6.56 -40.70 -24.24
CA GLY A 103 -5.30 -40.40 -24.90
C GLY A 103 -4.74 -41.55 -25.71
N TYR A 104 -3.47 -41.44 -26.07
CA TYR A 104 -2.77 -42.44 -26.89
C TYR A 104 -2.50 -43.73 -26.11
N VAL A 105 -2.81 -44.87 -26.73
CA VAL A 105 -2.55 -46.23 -26.21
C VAL A 105 -1.38 -46.82 -27.00
N PRO A 106 -0.19 -46.99 -26.39
CA PRO A 106 0.93 -47.69 -27.01
C PRO A 106 0.59 -49.17 -27.27
N ASP A 107 1.24 -49.77 -28.28
CA ASP A 107 1.04 -51.16 -28.67
C ASP A 107 1.14 -52.14 -27.48
N VAL A 108 0.31 -53.18 -27.52
CA VAL A 108 0.33 -54.25 -26.51
C VAL A 108 1.65 -54.99 -26.59
N GLY A 109 2.34 -55.07 -25.46
CA GLY A 109 3.65 -55.71 -25.35
C GLY A 109 4.08 -55.86 -23.90
N PRO A 110 5.32 -56.29 -23.63
CA PRO A 110 5.78 -56.57 -22.26
C PRO A 110 5.64 -55.40 -21.28
N GLN A 111 5.69 -54.16 -21.77
CA GLN A 111 5.57 -52.93 -20.97
C GLN A 111 4.13 -52.36 -20.91
N ASN A 112 3.21 -52.88 -21.73
CA ASN A 112 1.79 -52.50 -21.73
C ASN A 112 0.88 -53.72 -22.03
N PRO A 113 0.90 -54.77 -21.18
CA PRO A 113 0.14 -56.00 -21.45
C PRO A 113 -1.37 -55.78 -21.41
N ASP A 114 -1.83 -54.76 -20.67
CA ASP A 114 -3.23 -54.45 -20.43
C ASP A 114 -3.81 -53.41 -21.40
N GLY A 115 -3.03 -52.94 -22.39
CA GLY A 115 -3.49 -51.96 -23.37
C GLY A 115 -3.93 -50.61 -22.77
N ARG A 116 -3.18 -50.08 -21.81
CA ARG A 116 -3.48 -48.81 -21.11
C ARG A 116 -2.92 -47.62 -21.87
N SER A 117 -3.51 -46.44 -21.67
CA SER A 117 -2.99 -45.19 -22.24
C SER A 117 -1.67 -44.77 -21.60
N ILE A 118 -0.88 -43.98 -22.32
CA ILE A 118 0.42 -43.50 -21.84
C ILE A 118 0.31 -42.73 -20.52
N THR A 119 -0.71 -41.88 -20.36
CA THR A 119 -0.95 -41.12 -19.13
C THR A 119 -1.37 -42.02 -17.96
N GLU A 120 -2.12 -43.10 -18.21
CA GLU A 120 -2.40 -44.10 -17.18
C GLU A 120 -1.11 -44.84 -16.78
N LEU A 121 -0.27 -45.24 -17.75
CA LEU A 121 1.00 -45.91 -17.47
C LEU A 121 1.94 -45.04 -16.63
N GLU A 122 2.05 -43.74 -16.94
CA GLU A 122 2.81 -42.76 -16.15
C GLU A 122 2.28 -42.66 -14.71
N TYR A 123 0.96 -42.54 -14.52
CA TYR A 123 0.34 -42.48 -13.19
C TYR A 123 0.61 -43.74 -12.34
N ARG A 124 0.57 -44.92 -12.98
CA ARG A 124 0.89 -46.20 -12.31
C ARG A 124 2.36 -46.26 -11.94
N ARG A 125 3.25 -45.92 -12.87
CA ARG A 125 4.69 -45.94 -12.66
C ARG A 125 5.13 -44.99 -11.55
N ALA A 126 4.54 -43.79 -11.49
CA ALA A 126 4.75 -42.87 -10.38
C ALA A 126 4.37 -43.51 -9.03
N GLY A 127 3.26 -44.25 -8.99
CA GLY A 127 2.83 -44.99 -7.80
C GLY A 127 3.76 -46.13 -7.40
N GLU A 128 4.20 -46.93 -8.37
CA GLU A 128 5.15 -48.04 -8.19
C GLU A 128 6.51 -47.54 -7.66
N ALA A 129 6.98 -46.41 -8.19
CA ALA A 129 8.21 -45.75 -7.75
C ALA A 129 8.05 -44.94 -6.45
N GLY A 130 6.89 -44.99 -5.80
CA GLY A 130 6.62 -44.29 -4.55
C GLY A 130 6.65 -42.77 -4.65
N ARG A 131 6.43 -42.20 -5.85
CA ARG A 131 6.42 -40.76 -6.08
C ARG A 131 5.11 -40.15 -5.56
N ARG A 132 5.20 -38.94 -5.01
CA ARG A 132 4.00 -38.20 -4.60
C ARG A 132 3.20 -37.85 -5.85
N ARG A 133 1.91 -38.19 -5.86
CA ARG A 133 1.01 -37.97 -6.99
C ARG A 133 -0.02 -36.91 -6.64
N LEU A 134 -0.05 -35.82 -7.40
CA LEU A 134 -1.02 -34.73 -7.32
C LEU A 134 -1.94 -34.83 -8.53
N ILE A 135 -3.24 -35.04 -8.29
CA ILE A 135 -4.20 -35.39 -9.33
C ILE A 135 -5.24 -34.28 -9.48
N PHE A 136 -5.38 -33.79 -10.71
CA PHE A 136 -6.32 -32.74 -11.08
C PHE A 136 -7.30 -33.24 -12.14
N LEU A 137 -8.60 -33.06 -11.90
CA LEU A 137 -9.66 -33.50 -12.80
C LEU A 137 -10.51 -32.31 -13.24
N VAL A 138 -10.93 -32.32 -14.52
CA VAL A 138 -12.06 -31.47 -14.95
C VAL A 138 -13.30 -31.87 -14.16
N GLU A 139 -14.05 -30.88 -13.66
CA GLU A 139 -15.29 -31.11 -12.90
C GLU A 139 -16.34 -31.87 -13.74
N ASP A 140 -17.05 -32.81 -13.11
CA ASP A 140 -18.12 -33.55 -13.80
C ASP A 140 -19.28 -32.59 -14.11
N GLY A 141 -19.70 -32.53 -15.38
CA GLY A 141 -20.73 -31.58 -15.84
C GLY A 141 -20.21 -30.21 -16.27
N ALA A 142 -18.90 -29.97 -16.21
CA ALA A 142 -18.29 -28.78 -16.80
C ALA A 142 -18.54 -28.69 -18.31
N SER A 143 -18.70 -27.47 -18.82
CA SER A 143 -18.79 -27.22 -20.26
C SER A 143 -17.46 -27.58 -20.94
N TRP A 144 -17.46 -28.63 -21.77
CA TRP A 144 -16.26 -29.13 -22.45
C TRP A 144 -16.53 -29.35 -23.94
N PRO A 145 -15.56 -29.09 -24.84
CA PRO A 145 -15.76 -29.33 -26.27
C PRO A 145 -16.13 -30.80 -26.53
N MET A 146 -17.27 -31.02 -27.21
CA MET A 146 -17.78 -32.37 -27.48
C MET A 146 -16.78 -33.25 -28.23
N GLY A 147 -15.99 -32.66 -29.14
CA GLY A 147 -14.92 -33.34 -29.87
C GLY A 147 -13.75 -33.80 -29.00
N HIS A 148 -13.73 -33.42 -27.71
CA HIS A 148 -12.71 -33.79 -26.74
C HIS A 148 -13.28 -34.67 -25.60
N VAL A 149 -14.38 -35.37 -25.86
CA VAL A 149 -14.98 -36.32 -24.91
C VAL A 149 -15.07 -37.67 -25.59
N ASP A 150 -14.23 -38.63 -25.19
CA ASP A 150 -14.15 -39.93 -25.87
C ASP A 150 -15.48 -40.70 -25.84
N ALA A 151 -16.27 -40.53 -24.76
CA ALA A 151 -17.61 -41.11 -24.67
C ALA A 151 -18.61 -40.57 -25.72
N LEU A 152 -18.36 -39.38 -26.28
CA LEU A 152 -19.19 -38.78 -27.33
C LEU A 152 -18.62 -39.03 -28.72
N THR A 153 -17.29 -38.96 -28.88
CA THR A 153 -16.63 -39.12 -30.19
C THR A 153 -16.48 -40.58 -30.61
N ALA A 154 -16.36 -41.50 -29.64
CA ALA A 154 -16.15 -42.92 -29.86
C ALA A 154 -16.90 -43.75 -28.79
N PRO A 155 -18.25 -43.72 -28.79
CA PRO A 155 -19.04 -44.42 -27.78
C PRO A 155 -18.83 -45.93 -27.85
N GLY A 156 -18.61 -46.56 -26.69
CA GLY A 156 -18.44 -48.01 -26.57
C GLY A 156 -17.05 -48.55 -26.88
N THR A 157 -16.08 -47.69 -27.20
CA THR A 157 -14.69 -48.12 -27.41
C THR A 157 -13.93 -48.32 -26.09
N PRO A 158 -12.80 -49.07 -26.11
CA PRO A 158 -11.95 -49.23 -24.94
C PRO A 158 -11.47 -47.90 -24.34
N GLU A 159 -11.26 -46.87 -25.15
CA GLU A 159 -10.80 -45.54 -24.72
C GLU A 159 -11.88 -44.81 -23.92
N ALA A 160 -13.12 -44.76 -24.44
CA ALA A 160 -14.26 -44.15 -23.74
C ALA A 160 -14.53 -44.82 -22.39
N THR A 161 -14.41 -46.15 -22.35
CA THR A 161 -14.56 -46.93 -21.10
C THR A 161 -13.34 -46.74 -20.19
N GLY A 162 -12.15 -46.64 -20.76
CA GLY A 162 -10.86 -46.48 -20.07
C GLY A 162 -10.75 -45.18 -19.31
N ILE A 163 -11.09 -44.03 -19.92
CA ILE A 163 -11.04 -42.74 -19.22
C ILE A 163 -12.06 -42.66 -18.09
N LYS A 164 -13.27 -43.21 -18.29
CA LYS A 164 -14.28 -43.28 -17.24
C LYS A 164 -13.78 -44.11 -16.06
N ARG A 165 -13.26 -45.32 -16.33
CA ARG A 165 -12.65 -46.20 -15.32
C ARG A 165 -11.55 -45.49 -14.54
N LEU A 166 -10.61 -44.86 -15.25
CA LEU A 166 -9.47 -44.18 -14.64
C LEU A 166 -9.91 -43.03 -13.75
N ARG A 167 -10.82 -42.16 -14.22
CA ARG A 167 -11.35 -41.05 -13.42
C ARG A 167 -12.06 -41.53 -12.17
N ASP A 168 -12.90 -42.57 -12.28
CA ASP A 168 -13.62 -43.14 -11.13
C ASP A 168 -12.68 -43.74 -10.09
N GLU A 169 -11.57 -44.34 -10.53
CA GLU A 169 -10.53 -44.82 -9.64
C GLU A 169 -9.77 -43.67 -8.96
N LEU A 170 -9.33 -42.67 -9.73
CA LEU A 170 -8.59 -41.53 -9.20
C LEU A 170 -9.37 -40.81 -8.09
N LYS A 171 -10.69 -40.62 -8.28
CA LYS A 171 -11.59 -40.01 -7.28
C LYS A 171 -11.69 -40.81 -5.98
N LYS A 172 -11.50 -42.13 -6.02
CA LYS A 172 -11.54 -43.00 -4.84
C LYS A 172 -10.21 -43.02 -4.09
N VAL A 173 -9.10 -42.89 -4.80
CA VAL A 173 -7.75 -43.07 -4.27
C VAL A 173 -7.12 -41.75 -3.79
N HIS A 174 -7.45 -40.62 -4.42
CA HIS A 174 -6.79 -39.33 -4.17
C HIS A 174 -7.76 -38.22 -3.77
N GLY A 175 -7.23 -37.22 -3.04
CA GLY A 175 -7.86 -35.91 -2.98
C GLY A 175 -7.72 -35.20 -4.33
N ILE A 176 -8.84 -34.86 -4.97
CA ILE A 176 -8.87 -34.31 -6.32
C ILE A 176 -8.86 -32.78 -6.29
N GLY A 177 -7.95 -32.17 -7.05
CA GLY A 177 -8.03 -30.77 -7.44
C GLY A 177 -8.97 -30.62 -8.64
N TRP A 178 -10.12 -29.98 -8.46
CA TRP A 178 -11.08 -29.79 -9.54
C TRP A 178 -10.77 -28.51 -10.32
N PHE A 179 -10.92 -28.54 -11.65
CA PHE A 179 -10.71 -27.33 -12.47
C PHE A 179 -11.71 -27.21 -13.62
N THR A 180 -12.01 -25.95 -13.98
CA THR A 180 -12.88 -25.60 -15.10
C THR A 180 -12.25 -24.57 -16.05
N ASN A 181 -11.20 -23.86 -15.60
CA ASN A 181 -10.46 -22.91 -16.43
C ASN A 181 -8.93 -23.01 -16.20
N PRO A 182 -8.10 -22.55 -17.17
CA PRO A 182 -6.65 -22.68 -17.09
C PRO A 182 -5.97 -21.90 -15.97
N GLY A 183 -6.53 -20.75 -15.57
CA GLY A 183 -5.94 -19.86 -14.57
C GLY A 183 -5.97 -20.47 -13.18
N ASP A 184 -7.14 -20.96 -12.78
CA ASP A 184 -7.37 -21.59 -11.48
C ASP A 184 -6.55 -22.88 -11.35
N LEU A 185 -6.55 -23.72 -12.40
CA LEU A 185 -5.72 -24.93 -12.43
C LEU A 185 -4.24 -24.59 -12.18
N ALA A 186 -3.72 -23.57 -12.84
CA ALA A 186 -2.31 -23.20 -12.70
C ALA A 186 -1.97 -22.69 -11.28
N ALA A 187 -2.90 -21.99 -10.63
CA ALA A 187 -2.75 -21.54 -9.25
C ALA A 187 -2.77 -22.73 -8.27
N ASP A 188 -3.71 -23.65 -8.44
CA ASP A 188 -3.87 -24.82 -7.58
C ASP A 188 -2.70 -25.80 -7.70
N VAL A 189 -2.21 -26.03 -8.92
CA VAL A 189 -1.03 -26.88 -9.16
C VAL A 189 0.21 -26.28 -8.49
N VAL A 190 0.43 -24.96 -8.60
CA VAL A 190 1.54 -24.28 -7.91
C VAL A 190 1.44 -24.43 -6.40
N SER A 191 0.25 -24.21 -5.84
CA SER A 191 -0.01 -24.34 -4.41
C SER A 191 0.29 -25.76 -3.91
N ALA A 192 -0.17 -26.77 -4.65
CA ALA A 192 0.01 -28.17 -4.29
C ALA A 192 1.49 -28.62 -4.36
N VAL A 193 2.23 -28.18 -5.39
CA VAL A 193 3.66 -28.49 -5.57
C VAL A 193 4.54 -27.73 -4.58
N ALA A 194 4.15 -26.51 -4.17
CA ALA A 194 4.93 -25.72 -3.21
C ALA A 194 5.07 -26.40 -1.84
N ALA A 195 4.12 -27.27 -1.46
CA ALA A 195 4.18 -28.04 -0.23
C ALA A 195 5.34 -29.06 -0.17
N ASP A 196 5.90 -29.45 -1.32
CA ASP A 196 7.01 -30.42 -1.43
C ASP A 196 8.41 -29.78 -1.39
N LEU A 197 8.48 -28.45 -1.45
CA LEU A 197 9.72 -27.70 -1.27
C LEU A 197 10.11 -27.76 0.21
N HIS A 198 10.92 -28.75 0.61
CA HIS A 198 11.41 -28.97 1.97
C HIS A 198 12.23 -27.76 2.49
N LEU A 199 11.55 -26.74 2.99
CA LEU A 199 12.15 -25.73 3.86
C LEU A 199 12.16 -26.27 5.30
N PRO A 200 13.29 -26.22 6.03
CA PRO A 200 13.35 -26.76 7.39
C PRO A 200 12.32 -26.10 8.33
N PRO A 201 11.70 -26.87 9.25
CA PRO A 201 10.62 -26.41 10.12
C PRO A 201 11.18 -25.45 11.18
N GLY A 202 11.00 -24.16 10.90
CA GLY A 202 11.45 -23.03 11.71
C GLY A 202 11.19 -21.67 11.04
N ALA A 203 10.73 -21.66 9.79
CA ALA A 203 10.47 -20.44 9.03
C ALA A 203 9.13 -20.47 8.27
N MET A 204 8.08 -21.04 8.86
CA MET A 204 6.70 -20.82 8.42
C MET A 204 5.89 -20.19 9.56
N ALA A 205 6.16 -18.91 9.78
CA ALA A 205 5.06 -17.98 10.01
C ALA A 205 4.14 -18.03 8.77
N PRO A 206 2.82 -17.75 8.90
CA PRO A 206 1.87 -17.77 7.79
C PRO A 206 2.43 -17.04 6.56
N PRO A 207 2.03 -17.42 5.33
CA PRO A 207 2.61 -16.88 4.11
C PRO A 207 2.56 -15.35 4.20
N ARG A 208 3.74 -14.69 4.21
CA ARG A 208 3.77 -13.24 4.08
C ARG A 208 3.10 -12.94 2.74
N PRO A 209 2.02 -12.14 2.71
CA PRO A 209 1.46 -11.69 1.45
C PRO A 209 2.61 -11.13 0.61
N VAL A 210 2.62 -11.40 -0.70
CA VAL A 210 3.48 -10.66 -1.64
C VAL A 210 3.39 -9.21 -1.18
N ALA A 211 4.51 -8.66 -0.67
CA ALA A 211 4.46 -7.38 0.01
C ALA A 211 3.92 -6.39 -1.01
N GLU A 212 2.65 -6.03 -0.83
CA GLU A 212 2.03 -4.97 -1.58
C GLU A 212 3.00 -3.78 -1.49
N PRO A 213 3.38 -3.13 -2.61
CA PRO A 213 4.25 -1.98 -2.54
C PRO A 213 3.70 -1.03 -1.47
N PRO A 214 4.56 -0.53 -0.55
CA PRO A 214 4.09 0.26 0.58
C PRO A 214 3.23 1.39 0.04
N HIS A 215 2.07 1.61 0.68
CA HIS A 215 1.18 2.70 0.31
C HIS A 215 2.00 3.99 0.15
N PRO A 216 1.81 4.80 -0.91
CA PRO A 216 2.66 5.97 -1.17
C PRO A 216 2.69 6.95 0.01
N ARG A 217 1.63 6.94 0.83
CA ARG A 217 1.50 7.73 2.07
C ARG A 217 1.61 6.93 3.36
N LYS A 218 2.26 5.77 3.32
CA LYS A 218 2.59 5.02 4.54
C LYS A 218 3.57 5.86 5.35
N LEU A 219 3.31 6.03 6.64
CA LEU A 219 4.28 6.64 7.55
C LEU A 219 5.36 5.60 7.86
N VAL A 220 6.49 5.73 7.16
CA VAL A 220 7.62 4.79 7.22
C VAL A 220 8.60 5.18 8.32
N HIS A 221 8.83 6.48 8.50
CA HIS A 221 9.82 7.01 9.43
C HIS A 221 9.17 7.50 10.73
N ASP A 222 9.89 7.36 11.83
CA ASP A 222 9.45 7.87 13.12
C ASP A 222 9.88 9.32 13.32
N LEU A 223 11.09 9.64 12.86
CA LEU A 223 11.67 10.98 12.94
C LEU A 223 12.30 11.36 11.61
N HIS A 224 11.96 12.56 11.13
CA HIS A 224 12.73 13.24 10.10
C HIS A 224 13.53 14.39 10.75
N LEU A 225 14.85 14.27 10.76
CA LEU A 225 15.76 15.17 11.45
C LEU A 225 16.38 16.17 10.47
N LEU A 226 15.98 17.43 10.58
CA LEU A 226 16.52 18.56 9.86
C LEU A 226 17.78 19.07 10.55
N HIS A 227 18.84 19.33 9.80
CA HIS A 227 20.10 19.82 10.35
C HIS A 227 20.85 20.71 9.35
N ALA A 228 21.81 21.50 9.81
CA ALA A 228 22.67 22.24 8.89
C ALA A 228 23.68 21.28 8.21
N PRO A 229 24.16 21.57 6.98
CA PRO A 229 25.14 20.75 6.27
C PRO A 229 26.40 20.43 7.09
N LYS A 230 26.85 21.39 7.92
CA LYS A 230 28.01 21.23 8.81
C LYS A 230 27.78 20.21 9.93
N ASP A 231 26.54 19.94 10.31
CA ASP A 231 26.20 19.03 11.41
C ASP A 231 25.83 17.61 10.93
N ARG A 232 26.10 17.27 9.65
CA ARG A 232 25.75 15.97 9.07
C ARG A 232 26.29 14.79 9.87
N GLU A 233 27.53 14.86 10.34
CA GLU A 233 28.13 13.80 11.13
C GLU A 233 27.46 13.64 12.51
N ALA A 234 27.10 14.76 13.15
CA ALA A 234 26.38 14.75 14.42
C ALA A 234 24.96 14.15 14.26
N ALA A 235 24.23 14.56 13.21
CA ALA A 235 22.91 14.02 12.89
C ALA A 235 22.97 12.51 12.58
N THR A 236 23.95 12.07 11.79
CA THR A 236 24.13 10.65 11.43
C THR A 236 24.44 9.80 12.65
N ARG A 237 25.33 10.27 13.54
CA ARG A 237 25.65 9.58 14.79
C ARG A 237 24.45 9.47 15.72
N LEU A 238 23.67 10.54 15.85
CA LEU A 238 22.45 10.54 16.66
C LEU A 238 21.40 9.57 16.10
N ALA A 239 21.16 9.62 14.80
CA ALA A 239 20.24 8.70 14.11
C ALA A 239 20.66 7.23 14.29
N ALA A 240 21.97 6.92 14.14
CA ALA A 240 22.50 5.58 14.36
C ALA A 240 22.35 5.12 15.83
N ALA A 241 22.55 6.01 16.80
CA ALA A 241 22.44 5.70 18.22
C ALA A 241 21.02 5.29 18.64
N VAL A 242 19.99 5.81 17.97
CA VAL A 242 18.57 5.48 18.23
C VAL A 242 17.99 4.48 17.21
N GLY A 243 18.74 4.17 16.16
CA GLY A 243 18.34 3.38 14.99
C GLY A 243 17.94 1.93 15.28
N ALA A 244 18.34 1.38 16.43
CA ALA A 244 17.93 0.04 16.86
C ALA A 244 16.41 -0.05 17.16
N MET A 245 15.78 1.06 17.54
CA MET A 245 14.35 1.10 17.90
C MET A 245 13.52 2.05 17.01
N TRP A 246 14.17 3.05 16.43
CA TRP A 246 13.51 4.14 15.72
C TRP A 246 14.03 4.26 14.29
N ASN A 247 13.12 4.40 13.33
CA ASN A 247 13.45 4.67 11.94
C ASN A 247 13.63 6.18 11.73
N VAL A 248 14.88 6.64 11.68
CA VAL A 248 15.23 8.05 11.57
C VAL A 248 15.78 8.36 10.18
N THR A 249 15.25 9.40 9.55
CA THR A 249 15.83 10.02 8.36
C THR A 249 16.43 11.37 8.71
N THR A 250 17.40 11.82 7.93
CA THR A 250 18.07 13.11 8.15
C THR A 250 18.16 13.89 6.85
N SER A 251 17.94 15.21 6.88
CA SER A 251 18.16 16.07 5.72
C SER A 251 18.91 17.35 6.08
N SER A 252 19.85 17.73 5.20
CA SER A 252 20.55 19.02 5.26
C SER A 252 20.10 20.03 4.21
N THR A 253 19.22 19.62 3.29
CA THR A 253 18.80 20.42 2.12
C THR A 253 17.37 20.93 2.25
N ASP A 254 16.56 20.28 3.07
CA ASP A 254 15.13 20.52 3.21
C ASP A 254 14.80 21.92 3.72
N LEU A 255 15.65 22.50 4.56
CA LEU A 255 15.54 23.89 5.04
C LEU A 255 15.96 24.93 3.98
N LEU A 256 16.62 24.48 2.91
CA LEU A 256 17.10 25.30 1.80
C LEU A 256 16.20 25.19 0.58
N THR A 257 15.06 24.52 0.70
CA THR A 257 14.07 24.33 -0.37
C THR A 257 13.63 25.67 -0.96
N THR A 258 13.78 25.81 -2.28
CA THR A 258 13.39 27.02 -3.02
C THR A 258 12.59 26.71 -4.28
N THR A 259 12.78 25.54 -4.87
CA THR A 259 12.07 25.15 -6.10
C THR A 259 10.78 24.37 -5.81
N PRO A 260 9.80 24.39 -6.72
CA PRO A 260 8.59 23.56 -6.60
C PRO A 260 8.87 22.06 -6.40
N GLN A 261 9.89 21.52 -7.06
CA GLN A 261 10.28 20.12 -6.96
C GLN A 261 10.90 19.79 -5.61
N GLU A 262 11.75 20.68 -5.08
CA GLU A 262 12.28 20.55 -3.71
C GLU A 262 11.16 20.63 -2.68
N MET A 263 10.16 21.48 -2.91
CA MET A 263 9.00 21.59 -2.01
C MET A 263 8.17 20.30 -2.01
N LEU A 264 7.91 19.71 -3.17
CA LEU A 264 7.26 18.41 -3.26
C LEU A 264 8.08 17.29 -2.59
N ALA A 265 9.40 17.32 -2.73
CA ALA A 265 10.29 16.36 -2.07
C ALA A 265 10.25 16.50 -0.54
N LEU A 266 10.27 17.74 -0.04
CA LEU A 266 10.11 18.07 1.37
C LEU A 266 8.76 17.58 1.90
N ASP A 267 7.65 17.88 1.22
CA ASP A 267 6.30 17.45 1.62
C ASP A 267 6.24 15.92 1.74
N ARG A 268 6.81 15.18 0.77
CA ARG A 268 6.91 13.71 0.81
C ARG A 268 7.77 13.19 1.97
N ALA A 269 8.91 13.84 2.23
CA ALA A 269 9.80 13.46 3.33
C ALA A 269 9.09 13.64 4.68
N VAL A 270 8.47 14.78 4.91
CA VAL A 270 7.73 15.11 6.13
C VAL A 270 6.50 14.21 6.30
N THR A 271 5.68 14.03 5.26
CA THR A 271 4.45 13.23 5.34
C THR A 271 4.70 11.74 5.56
N SER A 272 5.89 11.26 5.20
CA SER A 272 6.34 9.89 5.48
C SER A 272 6.86 9.70 6.91
N ALA A 273 7.01 10.78 7.69
CA ALA A 273 7.52 10.77 9.05
C ALA A 273 6.42 11.04 10.10
N ARG A 274 6.54 10.44 11.29
CA ARG A 274 5.59 10.65 12.39
C ARG A 274 5.86 11.94 13.17
N THR A 275 7.11 12.36 13.27
CA THR A 275 7.51 13.64 13.84
C THR A 275 8.72 14.21 13.11
N VAL A 276 8.95 15.50 13.28
CA VAL A 276 10.08 16.24 12.72
C VAL A 276 10.89 16.84 13.85
N GLY A 277 12.21 16.70 13.75
CA GLY A 277 13.15 17.29 14.69
C GLY A 277 14.15 18.22 14.00
N LEU A 278 14.68 19.17 14.75
CA LEU A 278 15.73 20.08 14.31
C LEU A 278 16.95 19.91 15.19
N LEU A 279 18.12 19.68 14.58
CA LEU A 279 19.39 19.65 15.29
C LEU A 279 19.91 21.08 15.49
N LEU A 280 19.60 21.66 16.65
CA LEU A 280 19.91 23.03 17.03
C LEU A 280 21.42 23.22 17.23
N SER A 281 22.01 24.04 16.37
CA SER A 281 23.42 24.40 16.34
C SER A 281 23.58 25.84 15.85
N ALA A 282 24.72 26.47 16.09
CA ALA A 282 24.98 27.82 15.55
C ALA A 282 24.85 27.87 14.01
N PRO A 283 25.39 26.90 13.22
CA PRO A 283 25.14 26.83 11.78
C PRO A 283 23.65 26.74 11.40
N LEU A 284 22.85 25.98 12.14
CA LEU A 284 21.42 25.89 11.89
C LEU A 284 20.73 27.23 12.16
N THR A 285 21.00 27.87 13.31
CA THR A 285 20.41 29.17 13.64
C THR A 285 20.71 30.22 12.56
N THR A 286 21.95 30.28 12.07
CA THR A 286 22.30 31.19 10.97
C THR A 286 21.45 30.91 9.73
N MET A 287 21.34 29.65 9.32
CA MET A 287 20.52 29.24 8.18
C MET A 287 19.03 29.61 8.34
N LEU A 288 18.46 29.38 9.53
CA LEU A 288 17.08 29.73 9.81
C LEU A 288 16.84 31.25 9.67
N GLY A 289 17.83 32.06 10.09
CA GLY A 289 17.80 33.52 10.03
C GLY A 289 18.06 34.13 8.65
N GLU A 290 18.70 33.42 7.72
CA GLU A 290 19.02 33.93 6.36
C GLU A 290 17.77 34.29 5.55
N ASN A 291 16.70 33.49 5.66
CA ASN A 291 15.42 33.79 5.02
C ASN A 291 14.27 33.38 5.95
N PRO A 292 13.81 34.30 6.82
CA PRO A 292 12.81 33.97 7.83
C PRO A 292 11.47 33.51 7.27
N ASP A 293 11.04 34.04 6.13
CA ASP A 293 9.75 33.71 5.55
C ASP A 293 9.76 32.30 4.95
N ARG A 294 10.85 31.93 4.26
CA ARG A 294 11.05 30.55 3.80
C ARG A 294 11.08 29.59 5.00
N THR A 295 11.84 29.93 6.03
CA THR A 295 11.95 29.11 7.24
C THR A 295 10.58 28.90 7.89
N ARG A 296 9.80 29.98 8.11
CA ARG A 296 8.44 29.86 8.68
C ARG A 296 7.57 28.92 7.85
N ARG A 297 7.52 29.10 6.53
CA ARG A 297 6.75 28.23 5.62
C ARG A 297 7.12 26.75 5.78
N ILE A 298 8.42 26.43 5.80
CA ILE A 298 8.89 25.04 5.94
C ILE A 298 8.52 24.46 7.30
N LEU A 299 8.69 25.22 8.39
CA LEU A 299 8.36 24.75 9.73
C LEU A 299 6.84 24.62 9.94
N ASP A 300 6.05 25.51 9.36
CA ASP A 300 4.59 25.46 9.44
C ASP A 300 4.04 24.30 8.61
N LEU A 301 4.63 24.01 7.43
CA LEU A 301 4.36 22.79 6.69
C LEU A 301 4.67 21.55 7.54
N ALA A 302 5.85 21.50 8.17
CA ALA A 302 6.23 20.37 9.02
C ALA A 302 5.26 20.16 10.19
N ARG A 303 4.82 21.24 10.85
CA ARG A 303 3.79 21.18 11.91
C ARG A 303 2.45 20.70 11.38
N ALA A 304 2.00 21.23 10.25
CA ALA A 304 0.72 20.86 9.66
C ALA A 304 0.69 19.36 9.31
N ARG A 305 1.72 18.84 8.64
CA ARG A 305 1.76 17.43 8.21
C ARG A 305 1.96 16.44 9.34
N THR A 306 2.62 16.84 10.42
CA THR A 306 2.83 15.98 11.58
C THR A 306 1.77 16.16 12.67
N GLY A 307 1.05 17.28 12.76
CA GLY A 307 0.10 17.50 13.86
C GLY A 307 0.72 17.43 15.26
N HIS A 308 2.05 17.51 15.36
CA HIS A 308 2.81 17.51 16.61
C HIS A 308 3.74 18.73 16.65
N PRO A 309 4.09 19.22 17.85
CA PRO A 309 5.18 20.17 18.00
C PRO A 309 6.48 19.60 17.42
N LEU A 310 7.27 20.47 16.80
CA LEU A 310 8.60 20.11 16.30
C LEU A 310 9.56 19.91 17.48
N LEU A 311 10.42 18.90 17.39
CA LEU A 311 11.41 18.61 18.43
C LEU A 311 12.70 19.39 18.20
N GLY A 312 13.09 20.25 19.14
CA GLY A 312 14.41 20.87 19.15
C GLY A 312 15.43 19.95 19.82
N ILE A 313 16.54 19.64 19.15
CA ILE A 313 17.60 18.78 19.68
C ILE A 313 18.88 19.61 19.75
N VAL A 314 19.32 19.99 20.95
CA VAL A 314 20.54 20.78 21.12
C VAL A 314 21.75 19.92 20.81
N ALA A 315 22.55 20.35 19.82
CA ALA A 315 23.74 19.63 19.42
C ALA A 315 24.79 19.63 20.55
N PRO A 316 25.61 18.58 20.72
CA PRO A 316 26.55 18.47 21.84
C PRO A 316 27.58 19.60 21.93
N HIS A 317 27.89 20.24 20.80
CA HIS A 317 28.84 21.35 20.66
C HIS A 317 28.18 22.74 20.71
N ALA A 318 26.86 22.82 20.87
CA ALA A 318 26.13 24.08 20.88
C ALA A 318 26.00 24.66 22.30
N ASP A 319 25.98 26.00 22.38
CA ASP A 319 25.59 26.69 23.60
C ASP A 319 24.10 26.44 23.86
N THR A 320 23.79 25.86 25.03
CA THR A 320 22.44 25.43 25.37
C THR A 320 21.47 26.60 25.53
N GLU A 321 21.87 27.67 26.21
CA GLU A 321 20.97 28.80 26.48
C GLU A 321 20.64 29.53 25.19
N VAL A 322 21.64 29.73 24.33
CA VAL A 322 21.47 30.35 23.01
C VAL A 322 20.58 29.48 22.12
N ALA A 323 20.86 28.17 22.04
CA ALA A 323 20.09 27.26 21.18
C ALA A 323 18.61 27.16 21.60
N VAL A 324 18.32 27.13 22.90
CA VAL A 324 16.94 27.08 23.42
C VAL A 324 16.20 28.40 23.15
N SER A 325 16.88 29.54 23.36
CA SER A 325 16.33 30.87 23.08
C SER A 325 16.01 31.05 21.59
N ASP A 326 16.91 30.63 20.70
CA ASP A 326 16.70 30.71 19.26
C ASP A 326 15.60 29.75 18.79
N ALA A 327 15.51 28.54 19.34
CA ALA A 327 14.44 27.59 19.04
C ALA A 327 13.05 28.17 19.36
N ALA A 328 12.92 28.88 20.48
CA ALA A 328 11.67 29.53 20.89
C ALA A 328 11.20 30.59 19.87
N ARG A 329 12.12 31.33 19.23
CA ARG A 329 11.80 32.31 18.18
C ARG A 329 11.14 31.68 16.96
N TRP A 330 11.44 30.41 16.71
CA TRP A 330 10.85 29.64 15.62
C TRP A 330 9.65 28.83 16.05
N GLY A 331 9.14 28.99 17.27
CA GLY A 331 7.99 28.23 17.79
C GLY A 331 8.31 26.77 18.10
N ILE A 332 9.56 26.46 18.45
CA ILE A 332 9.99 25.14 18.91
C ILE A 332 10.00 25.18 20.44
N THR A 333 8.95 24.62 21.04
CA THR A 333 8.71 24.68 22.49
C THR A 333 9.32 23.50 23.24
N GLU A 334 9.47 22.35 22.58
CA GLU A 334 10.05 21.14 23.16
C GLU A 334 11.53 21.02 22.76
N THR A 335 12.44 21.18 23.74
CA THR A 335 13.89 21.10 23.50
C THR A 335 14.57 20.00 24.32
N LEU A 336 15.41 19.22 23.66
CA LEU A 336 16.18 18.11 24.21
C LEU A 336 17.63 18.56 24.38
N VAL A 337 18.10 18.58 25.62
CA VAL A 337 19.43 19.03 26.01
C VAL A 337 20.19 17.89 26.67
N GLU A 338 21.42 17.62 26.27
CA GLU A 338 22.24 16.62 26.95
C GLU A 338 22.55 17.04 28.39
N SER A 339 22.49 16.10 29.33
CA SER A 339 22.87 16.33 30.72
C SER A 339 23.80 15.24 31.22
N ALA A 340 24.52 15.51 32.32
CA ALA A 340 25.43 14.55 32.95
C ALA A 340 24.75 13.21 33.32
N THR A 341 23.43 13.22 33.53
CA THR A 341 22.65 12.04 33.92
C THR A 341 21.84 11.44 32.77
N ARG A 342 21.65 12.15 31.66
CA ARG A 342 20.89 11.70 30.49
C ARG A 342 21.57 12.13 29.20
N THR A 343 22.13 11.14 28.50
CA THR A 343 22.71 11.33 27.17
C THR A 343 21.64 11.76 26.16
N LEU A 344 22.08 12.43 25.10
CA LEU A 344 21.19 12.91 24.04
C LEU A 344 20.35 11.77 23.39
N PRO A 345 20.91 10.59 23.04
CA PRO A 345 20.13 9.47 22.50
C PRO A 345 19.04 8.97 23.46
N ASN A 346 19.32 8.93 24.77
CA ASN A 346 18.33 8.50 25.77
C ASN A 346 17.18 9.49 25.90
N ARG A 347 17.46 10.79 25.82
CA ARG A 347 16.42 11.83 25.80
C ARG A 347 15.59 11.77 24.52
N LEU A 348 16.23 11.61 23.37
CA LEU A 348 15.53 11.45 22.10
C LEU A 348 14.66 10.20 22.10
N HIS A 349 15.14 9.07 22.63
CA HIS A 349 14.34 7.87 22.79
C HIS A 349 13.09 8.14 23.66
N ALA A 350 13.24 8.84 24.79
CA ALA A 350 12.10 9.18 25.65
C ALA A 350 11.08 10.11 24.97
N ALA A 351 11.54 11.11 24.21
CA ALA A 351 10.66 12.00 23.45
C ALA A 351 9.90 11.23 22.36
N LEU A 352 10.59 10.39 21.57
CA LEU A 352 9.95 9.55 20.56
C LEU A 352 8.98 8.55 21.20
N LEU A 353 9.30 8.01 22.38
CA LEU A 353 8.38 7.15 23.11
C LEU A 353 7.07 7.86 23.49
N GLN A 354 7.15 9.14 23.87
CA GLN A 354 5.97 9.94 24.22
C GLN A 354 5.17 10.35 22.98
N THR A 355 5.84 10.80 21.92
CA THR A 355 5.19 11.35 20.72
C THR A 355 4.72 10.27 19.75
N VAL A 356 5.55 9.25 19.53
CA VAL A 356 5.31 8.18 18.53
C VAL A 356 4.73 6.92 19.16
N GLY A 357 5.19 6.54 20.36
CA GLY A 357 4.80 5.30 21.04
C GLY A 357 5.52 4.04 20.52
N LEU A 358 5.56 2.98 21.33
CA LEU A 358 6.21 1.70 20.98
C LEU A 358 5.37 0.80 20.07
N GLN A 359 4.05 0.81 20.27
CA GLN A 359 3.09 0.05 19.48
C GLN A 359 2.65 0.89 18.28
N ARG A 360 3.55 1.01 17.30
CA ARG A 360 3.24 1.69 16.03
C ARG A 360 2.32 0.79 15.22
N PRO A 361 1.20 1.29 14.68
CA PRO A 361 0.43 0.52 13.72
C PRO A 361 1.33 0.21 12.53
N ASP A 362 1.50 -1.08 12.19
CA ASP A 362 2.36 -1.51 11.06
C ASP A 362 1.97 -0.88 9.71
N HIS A 363 0.76 -0.29 9.64
CA HIS A 363 0.16 0.29 8.44
C HIS A 363 -0.54 1.64 8.72
N GLU A 364 0.16 2.59 9.34
CA GLU A 364 -0.35 3.97 9.43
C GLU A 364 -0.26 4.69 8.08
N ILE A 365 -1.35 5.33 7.66
CA ILE A 365 -1.49 6.04 6.38
C ILE A 365 -1.91 7.49 6.62
N GLY A 366 -1.19 8.42 6.01
CA GLY A 366 -1.52 9.84 5.99
C GLY A 366 -2.66 10.14 5.01
N LEU A 367 -3.70 10.83 5.50
CA LEU A 367 -4.82 11.35 4.72
C LEU A 367 -4.73 12.88 4.65
N PRO A 368 -4.36 13.45 3.50
CA PRO A 368 -4.48 14.86 3.20
C PRO A 368 -5.90 15.34 3.33
N VAL A 369 -6.07 16.41 4.08
CA VAL A 369 -7.34 17.11 4.24
C VAL A 369 -7.13 18.57 3.89
N VAL A 370 -7.97 19.09 3.01
CA VAL A 370 -8.07 20.53 2.72
C VAL A 370 -9.42 21.01 3.22
N VAL A 371 -9.41 22.06 4.04
CA VAL A 371 -10.62 22.74 4.51
C VAL A 371 -10.80 24.03 3.73
N VAL A 372 -11.87 24.10 2.95
CA VAL A 372 -12.26 25.29 2.18
C VAL A 372 -13.37 26.00 2.96
N ALA A 373 -12.98 26.88 3.87
CA ALA A 373 -13.90 27.68 4.68
C ALA A 373 -13.29 29.07 4.91
N MET A 374 -14.10 30.11 5.02
CA MET A 374 -13.66 31.47 5.31
C MET A 374 -12.94 31.53 6.66
N THR A 375 -11.98 32.44 6.75
CA THR A 375 -11.54 33.01 8.01
C THR A 375 -12.58 34.03 8.48
N GLY A 376 -12.45 34.45 9.72
CA GLY A 376 -13.30 35.49 10.26
C GLY A 376 -13.28 36.79 9.44
N THR A 377 -12.10 37.22 9.01
CA THR A 377 -11.95 38.45 8.22
C THR A 377 -12.61 38.37 6.86
N GLU A 378 -12.55 37.21 6.20
CA GLU A 378 -13.22 36.99 4.92
C GLU A 378 -14.75 36.88 5.08
N ALA A 379 -15.23 36.37 6.22
CA ALA A 379 -16.65 36.39 6.53
C ALA A 379 -17.16 37.83 6.73
N ASP A 380 -16.41 38.69 7.42
CA ASP A 380 -16.72 40.11 7.54
C ASP A 380 -16.76 40.79 6.17
N ASP A 381 -15.79 40.49 5.30
CA ASP A 381 -15.73 41.01 3.94
C ASP A 381 -16.94 40.58 3.10
N LEU A 382 -17.28 39.28 3.11
CA LEU A 382 -18.45 38.76 2.40
C LEU A 382 -19.74 39.44 2.88
N LEU A 383 -19.93 39.57 4.19
CA LEU A 383 -21.14 40.17 4.76
C LEU A 383 -21.25 41.67 4.41
N GLY A 384 -20.12 42.38 4.41
CA GLY A 384 -20.04 43.79 4.05
C GLY A 384 -20.29 44.05 2.55
N THR A 385 -19.74 43.20 1.68
CA THR A 385 -19.73 43.40 0.22
C THR A 385 -20.83 42.65 -0.53
N ALA A 386 -21.56 41.73 0.13
CA ALA A 386 -22.62 40.93 -0.49
C ALA A 386 -23.62 41.78 -1.29
N SER A 387 -23.94 41.34 -2.50
CA SER A 387 -24.92 41.99 -3.38
C SER A 387 -25.64 40.96 -4.24
N GLY A 388 -26.80 41.36 -4.80
CA GLY A 388 -27.65 40.49 -5.61
C GLY A 388 -28.01 39.18 -4.90
N GLN A 389 -27.94 38.06 -5.63
CA GLN A 389 -28.28 36.73 -5.12
C GLN A 389 -27.51 36.33 -3.86
N VAL A 390 -26.26 36.79 -3.67
CA VAL A 390 -25.48 36.48 -2.47
C VAL A 390 -26.09 37.17 -1.25
N ARG A 391 -26.57 38.41 -1.38
CA ARG A 391 -27.28 39.11 -0.30
C ARG A 391 -28.63 38.47 -0.02
N ASP A 392 -29.38 38.10 -1.06
CA ASP A 392 -30.67 37.39 -0.91
C ASP A 392 -30.50 36.05 -0.16
N ILE A 393 -29.40 35.33 -0.42
CA ILE A 393 -29.05 34.10 0.29
C ILE A 393 -28.77 34.39 1.77
N VAL A 394 -27.88 35.35 2.06
CA VAL A 394 -27.47 35.69 3.43
C VAL A 394 -28.68 36.14 4.26
N ASP A 395 -29.49 37.03 3.70
CA ASP A 395 -30.71 37.53 4.34
C ASP A 395 -31.77 36.42 4.47
N GLY A 396 -31.85 35.53 3.48
CA GLY A 396 -32.79 34.41 3.43
C GLY A 396 -32.63 33.43 4.59
N PHE A 397 -31.41 33.18 5.09
CA PHE A 397 -31.21 32.30 6.25
C PHE A 397 -31.87 32.81 7.53
N GLY A 398 -32.24 34.10 7.60
CA GLY A 398 -32.81 34.70 8.80
C GLY A 398 -31.87 34.69 10.00
N LEU A 399 -30.58 34.40 9.79
CA LEU A 399 -29.55 34.45 10.81
C LEU A 399 -28.96 35.87 10.84
N PRO A 400 -28.81 36.49 12.01
CA PRO A 400 -28.14 37.78 12.08
C PRO A 400 -26.68 37.62 11.61
N PRO A 401 -26.10 38.63 10.93
CA PRO A 401 -24.73 38.58 10.41
C PRO A 401 -23.70 38.14 11.46
N GLU A 402 -23.87 38.58 12.71
CA GLU A 402 -23.04 38.18 13.86
C GLU A 402 -23.03 36.66 14.11
N SER A 403 -24.16 35.98 13.90
CA SER A 403 -24.25 34.52 14.05
C SER A 403 -23.56 33.77 12.91
N ILE A 404 -23.57 34.33 11.70
CA ILE A 404 -22.80 33.79 10.57
C ILE A 404 -21.32 34.00 10.85
N ARG A 405 -20.93 35.20 11.27
CA ARG A 405 -19.56 35.57 11.59
C ARG A 405 -18.94 34.74 12.72
N ALA A 406 -19.73 34.43 13.74
CA ALA A 406 -19.31 33.60 14.88
C ALA A 406 -18.92 32.17 14.49
N ARG A 407 -19.27 31.72 13.28
CA ARG A 407 -18.91 30.38 12.80
C ARG A 407 -17.43 30.27 12.40
N TYR A 408 -16.74 31.38 12.15
CA TYR A 408 -15.39 31.41 11.57
C TYR A 408 -14.38 32.00 12.56
N GLY A 409 -13.25 31.31 12.72
CA GLY A 409 -12.15 31.71 13.61
C GLY A 409 -11.03 32.45 12.89
N THR A 410 -9.85 32.46 13.51
CA THR A 410 -8.63 33.04 12.91
C THR A 410 -8.07 32.16 11.82
N THR A 411 -8.23 30.84 11.93
CA THR A 411 -7.84 29.87 10.91
C THR A 411 -9.06 29.17 10.34
N ARG A 412 -8.95 28.64 9.12
CA ARG A 412 -10.02 27.85 8.47
C ARG A 412 -10.34 26.57 9.24
N ALA A 413 -9.36 26.06 10.00
CA ALA A 413 -9.50 24.89 10.86
C ALA A 413 -10.41 25.12 12.08
N ASP A 414 -10.66 26.38 12.43
CA ASP A 414 -11.53 26.80 13.53
C ASP A 414 -13.00 26.94 13.12
N TRP A 415 -13.29 26.76 11.82
CA TRP A 415 -14.66 26.84 11.31
C TRP A 415 -15.59 25.85 12.02
N THR A 416 -16.77 26.32 12.43
CA THR A 416 -17.82 25.53 13.09
C THR A 416 -18.98 25.29 12.11
N PRO A 417 -19.09 24.10 11.49
CA PRO A 417 -20.04 23.85 10.40
C PRO A 417 -21.50 23.71 10.85
N PHE A 418 -21.76 23.26 12.09
CA PHE A 418 -23.10 22.97 12.58
C PHE A 418 -23.44 23.86 13.78
N GLY A 419 -23.97 25.06 13.53
CA GLY A 419 -23.99 26.21 14.46
C GLY A 419 -24.53 26.04 15.89
N THR A 420 -25.19 24.94 16.26
CA THR A 420 -25.59 24.65 17.66
C THR A 420 -24.59 23.77 18.40
N GLU A 421 -23.73 23.04 17.69
CA GLU A 421 -22.64 22.25 18.25
C GLU A 421 -21.33 23.06 18.11
N SER A 422 -20.77 23.55 19.22
CA SER A 422 -19.52 24.34 19.26
C SER A 422 -18.27 23.50 18.97
N ARG A 423 -18.30 22.66 17.92
CA ARG A 423 -17.14 21.87 17.48
C ARG A 423 -16.56 22.45 16.21
N THR A 424 -15.25 22.62 16.22
CA THR A 424 -14.52 23.02 15.02
C THR A 424 -14.48 21.87 14.02
N ILE A 425 -14.29 22.17 12.74
CA ILE A 425 -14.18 21.16 11.70
C ILE A 425 -13.05 20.18 11.98
N THR A 426 -11.95 20.65 12.58
CA THR A 426 -10.85 19.80 13.03
C THR A 426 -11.33 18.73 14.01
N GLN A 427 -12.06 19.12 15.06
CA GLN A 427 -12.60 18.20 16.06
C GLN A 427 -13.61 17.22 15.45
N VAL A 428 -14.40 17.67 14.48
CA VAL A 428 -15.36 16.81 13.75
C VAL A 428 -14.61 15.74 12.96
N LEU A 429 -13.60 16.12 12.18
CA LEU A 429 -12.80 15.20 11.37
C LEU A 429 -12.01 14.22 12.23
N GLU A 430 -11.39 14.67 13.32
CA GLU A 430 -10.69 13.82 14.28
C GLU A 430 -11.62 12.79 14.92
N THR A 431 -12.85 13.19 15.28
CA THR A 431 -13.86 12.28 15.83
C THR A 431 -14.26 11.22 14.80
N ALA A 432 -14.50 11.63 13.55
CA ALA A 432 -14.87 10.72 12.47
C ALA A 432 -13.75 9.71 12.17
N VAL A 433 -12.50 10.17 12.07
CA VAL A 433 -11.34 9.32 11.85
C VAL A 433 -11.06 8.39 13.02
N SER A 434 -11.23 8.85 14.26
CA SER A 434 -11.15 8.00 15.45
C SER A 434 -12.18 6.86 15.39
N GLY A 435 -13.41 7.17 14.98
CA GLY A 435 -14.46 6.18 14.77
C GLY A 435 -14.15 5.16 13.65
N VAL A 436 -13.46 5.59 12.59
CA VAL A 436 -13.02 4.73 11.48
C VAL A 436 -11.79 3.89 11.84
N ASN A 437 -10.93 4.39 12.70
CA ASN A 437 -9.78 3.68 13.25
C ASN A 437 -10.16 2.68 14.38
N HIS A 438 -11.45 2.51 14.68
CA HIS A 438 -11.89 1.59 15.71
C HIS A 438 -11.47 0.14 15.36
N PRO A 439 -10.94 -0.65 16.32
CA PRO A 439 -10.41 -1.99 16.05
C PRO A 439 -11.38 -2.94 15.33
N ASP A 440 -12.68 -2.79 15.59
CA ASP A 440 -13.74 -3.62 15.01
C ASP A 440 -13.99 -3.33 13.52
N LEU A 441 -13.53 -2.18 13.00
CA LEU A 441 -13.59 -1.83 11.59
C LEU A 441 -12.25 -2.16 10.97
N LEU A 442 -12.12 -3.39 10.45
CA LEU A 442 -10.91 -3.86 9.80
C LEU A 442 -10.65 -3.07 8.50
N LEU A 443 -9.96 -1.93 8.59
CA LEU A 443 -9.29 -1.23 7.48
C LEU A 443 -8.08 -2.05 6.97
N ARG A 444 -8.20 -3.38 6.90
CA ARG A 444 -7.09 -4.32 6.64
C ARG A 444 -5.87 -4.05 7.54
N GLY A 445 -6.10 -3.65 8.79
CA GLY A 445 -5.05 -3.32 9.77
C GLY A 445 -4.40 -1.94 9.60
N ARG A 446 -4.98 -1.04 8.78
CA ARG A 446 -4.46 0.32 8.56
C ARG A 446 -5.05 1.31 9.57
N LYS A 447 -4.22 2.26 10.01
CA LYS A 447 -4.66 3.41 10.83
C LYS A 447 -4.55 4.69 10.01
N ILE A 448 -5.62 5.46 9.95
CA ILE A 448 -5.68 6.75 9.25
C ILE A 448 -5.18 7.84 10.19
N ARG A 449 -4.31 8.70 9.68
CA ARG A 449 -3.89 9.93 10.33
C ARG A 449 -4.18 11.11 9.43
N LEU A 450 -4.85 12.14 9.96
CA LEU A 450 -5.12 13.35 9.22
C LEU A 450 -3.84 14.16 9.00
N GLN A 451 -3.67 14.68 7.79
CA GLN A 451 -2.58 15.57 7.40
C GLN A 451 -3.20 16.82 6.77
N PRO A 452 -3.41 17.90 7.54
CA PRO A 452 -3.92 19.16 7.01
C PRO A 452 -3.04 19.73 5.89
N TYR A 453 -3.66 20.19 4.80
CA TYR A 453 -3.10 21.01 3.72
C TYR A 453 -3.86 22.33 3.70
N LEU A 454 -3.14 23.44 3.89
CA LEU A 454 -3.76 24.75 4.13
C LEU A 454 -4.28 25.33 2.81
N PHE A 455 -5.55 25.71 2.78
CA PHE A 455 -6.14 26.32 1.59
C PHE A 455 -5.54 27.70 1.29
N ASP A 456 -4.99 28.37 2.30
CA ASP A 456 -4.31 29.66 2.19
C ASP A 456 -3.13 29.64 1.20
N ASP A 457 -2.47 28.49 1.07
CA ASP A 457 -1.39 28.28 0.10
C ASP A 457 -1.90 28.43 -1.34
N LEU A 458 -3.15 28.08 -1.62
CA LEU A 458 -3.78 28.22 -2.94
C LEU A 458 -4.21 29.66 -3.25
N LEU A 459 -4.59 30.44 -2.23
CA LEU A 459 -4.94 31.85 -2.38
C LEU A 459 -3.73 32.72 -2.76
N SER A 460 -2.53 32.29 -2.34
CA SER A 460 -1.28 33.00 -2.61
C SER A 460 -0.74 32.84 -4.04
N TYR A 461 -1.35 31.96 -4.86
CA TYR A 461 -0.90 31.60 -6.23
C TYR A 461 0.60 31.21 -6.33
N ASP A 462 1.15 30.54 -5.32
CA ASP A 462 2.53 30.07 -5.36
C ASP A 462 2.66 28.77 -6.20
N LEU A 463 3.44 28.85 -7.28
CA LEU A 463 3.77 27.72 -8.16
C LEU A 463 4.37 26.52 -7.40
N ALA A 464 5.08 26.76 -6.30
CA ALA A 464 5.64 25.68 -5.48
C ALA A 464 4.55 24.82 -4.83
N HIS A 465 3.51 25.48 -4.31
CA HIS A 465 2.36 24.80 -3.72
C HIS A 465 1.51 24.12 -4.80
N SER A 466 1.44 24.67 -6.02
CA SER A 466 0.72 24.05 -7.14
C SER A 466 1.16 22.59 -7.38
N LEU A 467 2.46 22.28 -7.34
CA LEU A 467 2.93 20.89 -7.50
C LEU A 467 2.53 19.98 -6.33
N VAL A 468 2.55 20.51 -5.11
CA VAL A 468 2.09 19.78 -3.92
C VAL A 468 0.60 19.48 -4.03
N PHE A 469 -0.22 20.46 -4.43
CA PHE A 469 -1.66 20.30 -4.64
C PHE A 469 -1.99 19.38 -5.81
N GLN A 470 -1.18 19.39 -6.89
CA GLN A 470 -1.29 18.42 -7.98
C GLN A 470 -0.97 17.00 -7.53
N ASP A 471 0.06 16.82 -6.71
CA ASP A 471 0.39 15.50 -6.16
C ASP A 471 -0.76 14.98 -5.30
N VAL A 472 -1.30 15.81 -4.40
CA VAL A 472 -2.40 15.35 -3.56
C VAL A 472 -3.70 15.16 -4.30
N SER A 473 -4.01 15.95 -5.34
CA SER A 473 -5.21 15.71 -6.14
C SER A 473 -5.13 14.43 -6.97
N ARG A 474 -3.93 14.08 -7.45
CA ARG A 474 -3.67 12.86 -8.23
C ARG A 474 -3.60 11.61 -7.40
N ASN A 475 -3.01 11.71 -6.21
CA ASN A 475 -2.89 10.57 -5.32
C ASN A 475 -4.14 10.41 -4.46
N GLY A 476 -4.92 11.46 -4.26
CA GLY A 476 -6.17 11.48 -3.49
C GLY A 476 -6.08 12.44 -2.30
N CYS A 477 -7.20 13.05 -1.94
CA CYS A 477 -7.33 13.87 -0.75
C CYS A 477 -8.79 14.01 -0.34
N LEU A 478 -9.04 14.38 0.92
CA LEU A 478 -10.34 14.80 1.40
C LEU A 478 -10.44 16.34 1.31
N VAL A 479 -11.44 16.85 0.62
CA VAL A 479 -11.77 18.28 0.60
C VAL A 479 -13.11 18.44 1.32
N VAL A 480 -13.11 19.26 2.37
CA VAL A 480 -14.32 19.66 3.09
C VAL A 480 -14.53 21.13 2.82
N ALA A 481 -15.63 21.46 2.14
CA ALA A 481 -15.92 22.82 1.74
C ALA A 481 -17.19 23.34 2.41
N ASP A 482 -17.15 24.59 2.86
CA ASP A 482 -18.30 25.32 3.35
C ASP A 482 -19.02 26.02 2.19
N GLU A 483 -20.33 25.80 2.08
CA GLU A 483 -21.11 26.37 0.98
C GLU A 483 -21.24 27.89 1.07
N LEU A 484 -21.32 28.46 2.27
CA LEU A 484 -21.32 29.92 2.45
C LEU A 484 -19.99 30.53 2.03
N SER A 485 -18.88 29.88 2.38
CA SER A 485 -17.54 30.32 2.00
C SER A 485 -17.30 30.29 0.50
N LEU A 486 -17.93 29.35 -0.22
CA LEU A 486 -17.89 29.28 -1.67
C LEU A 486 -18.74 30.37 -2.37
N LEU A 487 -19.48 31.19 -1.62
CA LEU A 487 -20.08 32.41 -2.15
C LEU A 487 -19.07 33.55 -2.25
N HIS A 488 -18.00 33.52 -1.45
CA HIS A 488 -16.91 34.49 -1.53
C HIS A 488 -16.15 34.33 -2.85
N PRO A 489 -16.00 35.40 -3.66
CA PRO A 489 -15.45 35.31 -5.01
C PRO A 489 -14.02 34.74 -5.03
N ASP A 490 -13.14 35.25 -4.16
CA ASP A 490 -11.74 34.83 -4.13
C ASP A 490 -11.57 33.36 -3.74
N LEU A 491 -12.32 32.88 -2.74
CA LEU A 491 -12.27 31.48 -2.32
C LEU A 491 -12.84 30.56 -3.40
N ALA A 492 -13.95 30.96 -4.02
CA ALA A 492 -14.56 30.19 -5.10
C ALA A 492 -13.62 30.10 -6.31
N GLU A 493 -12.96 31.20 -6.68
CA GLU A 493 -12.02 31.25 -7.78
C GLU A 493 -10.76 30.44 -7.48
N ALA A 494 -10.16 30.61 -6.30
CA ALA A 494 -8.99 29.83 -5.90
C ALA A 494 -9.30 28.33 -5.83
N PHE A 495 -10.49 27.95 -5.35
CA PHE A 495 -10.90 26.54 -5.35
C PHE A 495 -11.03 26.01 -6.78
N ARG A 496 -11.75 26.72 -7.67
CA ARG A 496 -11.92 26.33 -9.09
C ARG A 496 -10.61 26.23 -9.86
N ALA A 497 -9.70 27.18 -9.63
CA ALA A 497 -8.40 27.21 -10.28
C ALA A 497 -7.43 26.14 -9.73
N SER A 498 -7.75 25.54 -8.58
CA SER A 498 -6.90 24.55 -7.94
C SER A 498 -7.00 23.16 -8.60
N PRO A 499 -5.93 22.35 -8.53
CA PRO A 499 -5.96 20.94 -8.94
C PRO A 499 -6.99 20.08 -8.18
N LEU A 500 -7.56 20.59 -7.07
CA LEU A 500 -8.52 19.88 -6.23
C LEU A 500 -9.93 19.86 -6.83
N TYR A 501 -10.27 20.84 -7.66
CA TYR A 501 -11.62 21.00 -8.20
C TYR A 501 -12.02 19.87 -9.16
N GLU A 502 -11.09 19.48 -10.04
CA GLU A 502 -11.30 18.44 -11.06
C GLU A 502 -10.64 17.10 -10.72
N GLY A 503 -9.95 17.02 -9.58
CA GLY A 503 -9.17 15.83 -9.23
C GLY A 503 -10.05 14.57 -9.11
N PRO A 504 -9.85 13.54 -9.95
CA PRO A 504 -10.72 12.35 -9.98
C PRO A 504 -10.61 11.48 -8.72
N GLN A 505 -9.57 11.70 -7.91
CA GLN A 505 -9.34 11.02 -6.64
C GLN A 505 -9.66 11.90 -5.42
N VAL A 506 -10.16 13.11 -5.65
CA VAL A 506 -10.55 14.04 -4.60
C VAL A 506 -11.90 13.61 -4.06
N SER A 507 -11.93 13.23 -2.79
CA SER A 507 -13.18 13.04 -2.06
C SER A 507 -13.67 14.40 -1.58
N LEU A 508 -14.73 14.89 -2.19
CA LEU A 508 -15.27 16.22 -1.94
C LEU A 508 -16.57 16.11 -1.16
N ILE A 509 -16.69 16.88 -0.09
CA ILE A 509 -17.94 17.06 0.64
C ILE A 509 -18.21 18.56 0.84
N THR A 510 -19.42 19.01 0.50
CA THR A 510 -19.87 20.38 0.82
C THR A 510 -20.81 20.36 2.01
N LEU A 511 -20.57 21.25 2.97
CA LEU A 511 -21.39 21.41 4.16
C LEU A 511 -22.26 22.65 4.05
N SER A 512 -23.56 22.45 4.25
CA SER A 512 -24.53 23.54 4.26
C SER A 512 -24.63 24.17 5.66
N PRO A 513 -24.90 25.48 5.75
CA PRO A 513 -25.00 26.20 7.03
C PRO A 513 -26.23 25.84 7.89
N GLY A 514 -27.19 25.09 7.34
CA GLY A 514 -28.39 24.62 8.04
C GLY A 514 -29.08 23.51 7.25
N ASP A 515 -30.19 22.96 7.75
CA ASP A 515 -30.92 21.83 7.13
C ASP A 515 -31.52 22.20 5.75
N PRO A 516 -31.18 21.49 4.63
CA PRO A 516 -31.72 21.73 3.30
C PRO A 516 -33.24 21.52 3.23
N ALA A 517 -33.82 20.78 4.17
CA ALA A 517 -35.27 20.62 4.28
C ALA A 517 -35.97 21.87 4.83
N ALA A 518 -35.22 22.88 5.31
CA ALA A 518 -35.76 24.07 5.97
C ALA A 518 -36.23 25.20 5.03
N GLY A 519 -35.99 25.11 3.71
CA GLY A 519 -36.67 25.96 2.72
C GLY A 519 -35.80 26.72 1.72
N THR A 520 -36.33 27.83 1.21
CA THR A 520 -35.87 28.60 0.03
C THR A 520 -34.40 29.07 0.03
N PRO A 521 -33.78 29.49 1.15
CA PRO A 521 -32.38 29.95 1.17
C PRO A 521 -31.39 28.88 0.71
N HIS A 522 -31.68 27.61 1.03
CA HIS A 522 -30.89 26.47 0.58
C HIS A 522 -31.05 26.19 -0.91
N GLU A 523 -32.26 26.39 -1.46
CA GLU A 523 -32.47 26.29 -2.90
C GLU A 523 -31.69 27.38 -3.65
N LEU A 524 -31.62 28.60 -3.09
CA LEU A 524 -30.85 29.71 -3.67
C LEU A 524 -29.35 29.44 -3.63
N ILE A 525 -28.78 28.98 -2.50
CA ILE A 525 -27.37 28.52 -2.46
C ILE A 525 -27.14 27.47 -3.52
N ARG A 526 -28.00 26.45 -3.57
CA ARG A 526 -27.82 25.33 -4.50
C ARG A 526 -27.86 25.79 -5.96
N GLN A 527 -28.71 26.75 -6.31
CA GLN A 527 -28.75 27.33 -7.65
C GLN A 527 -27.47 28.10 -7.97
N VAL A 528 -27.04 29.00 -7.08
CA VAL A 528 -25.81 29.79 -7.28
C VAL A 528 -24.58 28.89 -7.34
N LEU A 529 -24.49 27.88 -6.49
CA LEU A 529 -23.37 26.92 -6.51
C LEU A 529 -23.44 25.97 -7.70
N ALA A 530 -24.63 25.60 -8.21
CA ALA A 530 -24.75 24.82 -9.44
C ALA A 530 -24.18 25.56 -10.66
N GLU A 531 -24.35 26.87 -10.69
CA GLU A 531 -23.75 27.74 -11.70
C GLU A 531 -22.24 27.94 -11.49
N ARG A 532 -21.77 28.02 -10.24
CA ARG A 532 -20.36 28.28 -9.94
C ARG A 532 -19.48 27.04 -9.88
N LEU A 533 -20.04 25.87 -9.62
CA LEU A 533 -19.33 24.62 -9.31
C LEU A 533 -19.84 23.46 -10.18
N HIS A 534 -19.89 23.69 -11.50
CA HIS A 534 -20.39 22.73 -12.48
C HIS A 534 -19.79 21.32 -12.33
N HIS A 535 -18.49 21.20 -12.05
CA HIS A 535 -17.83 19.90 -11.98
C HIS A 535 -18.23 19.08 -10.74
N PRO A 536 -18.15 19.62 -9.50
CA PRO A 536 -18.76 18.99 -8.32
C PRO A 536 -20.24 18.63 -8.50
N HIS A 537 -21.04 19.52 -9.08
CA HIS A 537 -22.46 19.26 -9.31
C HIS A 537 -22.71 18.10 -10.27
N HIS A 538 -21.95 18.01 -11.37
CA HIS A 538 -22.00 16.86 -12.27
C HIS A 538 -21.56 15.56 -11.56
N ARG A 539 -20.50 15.60 -10.74
CA ARG A 539 -20.05 14.43 -9.97
C ARG A 539 -21.13 13.92 -9.02
N PHE A 540 -21.79 14.83 -8.31
CA PHE A 540 -22.84 14.48 -7.35
C PHE A 540 -24.14 14.03 -8.03
N GLY A 541 -24.65 14.79 -9.00
CA GLY A 541 -25.99 14.59 -9.57
C GLY A 541 -26.01 13.63 -10.76
N ASP A 542 -25.10 13.80 -11.72
CA ASP A 542 -25.14 13.08 -13.00
C ASP A 542 -24.33 11.78 -12.93
N ALA A 543 -23.10 11.87 -12.41
CA ALA A 543 -22.19 10.72 -12.33
C ALA A 543 -22.40 9.86 -11.08
N LEU A 544 -23.14 10.36 -10.07
CA LEU A 544 -23.39 9.70 -8.79
C LEU A 544 -22.09 9.16 -8.14
N ASP A 545 -21.03 9.97 -8.18
CA ASP A 545 -19.71 9.58 -7.68
C ASP A 545 -19.76 9.41 -6.15
N PRO A 546 -19.48 8.21 -5.60
CA PRO A 546 -19.53 7.99 -4.16
C PRO A 546 -18.49 8.80 -3.36
N LEU A 547 -17.51 9.40 -4.04
CA LEU A 547 -16.52 10.29 -3.43
C LEU A 547 -16.95 11.75 -3.44
N CYS A 548 -18.13 12.10 -3.97
CA CYS A 548 -18.64 13.46 -4.03
C CYS A 548 -19.99 13.54 -3.35
N GLU A 549 -20.08 14.25 -2.23
CA GLU A 549 -21.33 14.49 -1.50
C GLU A 549 -21.57 15.99 -1.38
N MET A 550 -22.81 16.43 -1.54
CA MET A 550 -23.14 17.85 -1.51
C MET A 550 -24.35 18.12 -0.62
N ASN A 551 -24.43 19.34 -0.09
CA ASN A 551 -25.54 19.85 0.72
C ASN A 551 -25.67 19.14 2.09
N VAL A 552 -24.54 18.80 2.73
CA VAL A 552 -24.55 18.08 4.01
C VAL A 552 -24.72 19.04 5.18
N ALA A 553 -25.85 18.95 5.88
CA ALA A 553 -26.18 19.88 6.97
C ALA A 553 -26.20 19.29 8.37
N SER A 554 -25.90 18.00 8.52
CA SER A 554 -25.85 17.37 9.84
C SER A 554 -24.55 16.63 10.05
N ARG A 555 -24.03 16.73 11.28
CA ARG A 555 -22.85 15.97 11.71
C ARG A 555 -23.04 14.46 11.50
N ARG A 556 -24.24 13.93 11.77
CA ARG A 556 -24.53 12.51 11.59
C ARG A 556 -24.38 12.06 10.14
N HIS A 557 -24.81 12.89 9.18
CA HIS A 557 -24.62 12.60 7.76
C HIS A 557 -23.15 12.66 7.37
N LEU A 558 -22.42 13.69 7.84
CA LEU A 558 -20.98 13.79 7.62
C LEU A 558 -20.22 12.57 8.18
N ASP A 559 -20.49 12.18 9.43
CA ASP A 559 -19.87 11.01 10.08
C ASP A 559 -20.15 9.72 9.30
N ARG A 560 -21.39 9.54 8.84
CA ARG A 560 -21.81 8.37 8.06
C ARG A 560 -21.13 8.34 6.70
N TRP A 561 -21.08 9.47 6.00
CA TRP A 561 -20.42 9.58 4.72
C TRP A 561 -18.92 9.33 4.87
N LEU A 562 -18.24 9.97 5.82
CA LEU A 562 -16.81 9.75 6.09
C LEU A 562 -16.51 8.27 6.39
N ARG A 563 -17.36 7.59 7.18
CA ARG A 563 -17.20 6.13 7.41
C ARG A 563 -17.28 5.31 6.12
N ALA A 564 -18.11 5.72 5.16
CA ALA A 564 -18.28 5.00 3.90
C ALA A 564 -17.24 5.38 2.85
N SER A 565 -16.89 6.66 2.75
CA SER A 565 -16.02 7.23 1.73
C SER A 565 -14.55 7.00 2.05
N LEU A 566 -14.11 7.16 3.29
CA LEU A 566 -12.68 7.06 3.66
C LEU A 566 -12.02 5.74 3.23
N PRO A 567 -12.63 4.54 3.42
CA PRO A 567 -12.05 3.30 2.88
C PRO A 567 -11.90 3.31 1.36
N GLN A 568 -12.84 3.92 0.63
CA GLN A 568 -12.80 4.02 -0.83
C GLN A 568 -11.78 5.05 -1.29
N THR A 569 -11.69 6.20 -0.60
CA THR A 569 -10.62 7.18 -0.80
C THR A 569 -9.29 6.44 -0.66
N LEU A 570 -9.09 5.68 0.43
CA LEU A 570 -7.91 4.86 0.74
C LEU A 570 -7.57 3.79 -0.33
N ASP A 571 -8.56 3.19 -0.98
CA ASP A 571 -8.33 2.21 -2.04
C ASP A 571 -8.02 2.89 -3.39
N ALA A 572 -8.66 4.02 -3.68
CA ALA A 572 -8.37 4.84 -4.85
C ALA A 572 -6.90 5.31 -4.88
N TYR A 573 -6.28 5.56 -3.71
CA TYR A 573 -4.82 5.84 -3.62
C TYR A 573 -3.93 4.73 -4.19
N ARG A 574 -4.34 3.46 -4.05
CA ARG A 574 -3.55 2.30 -4.51
C ARG A 574 -3.89 1.92 -5.93
N ASN A 575 -5.11 2.21 -6.36
CA ASN A 575 -5.65 1.90 -7.66
C ASN A 575 -6.22 3.18 -8.24
N ALA A 576 -5.35 4.03 -8.78
CA ALA A 576 -5.76 5.29 -9.37
C ALA A 576 -6.96 5.06 -10.29
N ARG A 577 -8.09 5.71 -10.01
CA ARG A 577 -9.26 5.61 -10.90
C ARG A 577 -8.82 6.12 -12.27
N PRO A 578 -9.06 5.36 -13.35
CA PRO A 578 -8.78 5.85 -14.69
C PRO A 578 -9.52 7.17 -14.88
N SER A 579 -8.85 8.18 -15.45
CA SER A 579 -9.53 9.43 -15.82
C SER A 579 -10.72 9.07 -16.69
N ALA A 580 -11.93 9.50 -16.31
CA ALA A 580 -13.15 9.20 -17.05
C ALA A 580 -13.06 9.67 -18.51
N ASP A 581 -12.39 10.80 -18.76
CA ASP A 581 -12.13 11.30 -20.11
C ASP A 581 -11.09 10.48 -20.88
N LYS A 582 -10.00 10.03 -20.24
CA LYS A 582 -9.03 9.14 -20.89
C LYS A 582 -9.65 7.76 -21.17
N ALA A 583 -10.46 7.25 -20.25
CA ALA A 583 -11.18 5.99 -20.41
C ALA A 583 -12.23 6.09 -21.53
N ARG A 584 -12.94 7.22 -21.63
CA ARG A 584 -13.90 7.48 -22.72
C ARG A 584 -13.20 7.62 -24.07
N ARG A 585 -12.10 8.35 -24.18
CA ARG A 585 -11.29 8.43 -25.42
C ARG A 585 -10.73 7.06 -25.80
N LEU A 586 -10.28 6.28 -24.83
CA LEU A 586 -9.79 4.92 -25.05
C LEU A 586 -10.92 3.97 -25.47
N GLU A 587 -12.13 4.13 -24.92
CA GLU A 587 -13.34 3.39 -25.33
C GLU A 587 -13.78 3.78 -26.75
N GLU A 588 -13.67 5.06 -27.12
CA GLU A 588 -13.89 5.57 -28.48
C GLU A 588 -12.85 5.01 -29.47
N GLU A 589 -11.58 4.90 -29.06
CA GLU A 589 -10.50 4.32 -29.88
C GLU A 589 -10.59 2.79 -30.01
N LEU A 590 -10.99 2.08 -28.94
CA LEU A 590 -11.06 0.61 -28.90
C LEU A 590 -12.44 0.05 -29.29
N GLY A 591 -13.46 0.90 -29.42
CA GLY A 591 -14.85 0.50 -29.71
C GLY A 591 -15.49 -0.41 -28.64
N THR A 592 -14.84 -0.59 -27.49
CA THR A 592 -15.27 -1.48 -26.39
C THR A 592 -14.77 -0.95 -25.05
N ARG A 593 -15.52 -1.20 -23.97
CA ARG A 593 -15.14 -0.77 -22.61
C ARG A 593 -13.80 -1.38 -22.19
N PRO A 594 -12.77 -0.57 -21.89
CA PRO A 594 -11.47 -1.09 -21.49
C PRO A 594 -11.57 -1.78 -20.12
N SER A 595 -10.89 -2.93 -19.98
CA SER A 595 -10.80 -3.62 -18.70
C SER A 595 -10.03 -2.78 -17.67
N GLY A 596 -10.31 -2.98 -16.37
CA GLY A 596 -9.65 -2.24 -15.29
C GLY A 596 -8.12 -2.37 -15.25
N ALA A 597 -7.55 -3.35 -15.95
CA ALA A 597 -6.11 -3.50 -16.15
C ALA A 597 -5.58 -2.67 -17.34
N MET A 598 -6.33 -2.57 -18.45
CA MET A 598 -5.96 -1.73 -19.60
C MET A 598 -6.04 -0.24 -19.27
N ALA A 599 -7.05 0.15 -18.50
CA ALA A 599 -7.22 1.54 -18.10
C ALA A 599 -6.06 2.06 -17.20
N ARG A 600 -5.40 1.17 -16.44
CA ARG A 600 -4.21 1.48 -15.62
C ARG A 600 -2.97 1.80 -16.47
N LEU A 601 -2.76 1.06 -17.56
CA LEU A 601 -1.63 1.26 -18.48
C LEU A 601 -1.69 2.61 -19.20
N VAL A 602 -2.89 3.18 -19.36
CA VAL A 602 -3.11 4.47 -20.04
C VAL A 602 -3.06 5.66 -19.07
N THR A 603 -3.16 5.44 -17.76
CA THR A 603 -3.08 6.50 -16.74
C THR A 603 -1.68 6.75 -16.17
N GLU A 604 -0.74 5.82 -16.34
CA GLU A 604 0.66 5.97 -15.89
C GLU A 604 1.60 6.60 -16.94
N GLY A 605 1.05 7.02 -18.09
CA GLY A 605 1.78 7.73 -19.16
C GLY A 605 1.75 9.25 -19.03
#